data_AF-M1B5K5-F1
#
_entry.id   AF-M1B5K5-F1
#
_cell.length_a   1.000
_cell.length_b   1.000
_cell.length_c   1.000
_cell.angle_alpha   90.00
_cell.angle_beta   90.00
_cell.angle_gamma   90.00
#
_symmetry.space_group_name_H-M   'P 1'
#
loop_
_entity.id
_entity.type
_entity.pdbx_description
1 polymer ?
#
loop_
_entity_poly.entity_id
_entity_poly.type
_entity_poly.pdbx_seq_one_letter_code
_entity_poly.pdbx_strand_id
1 'polypeptide(L)'
;MGLLVLPYVSICAEKVNVMFELVQAEHLEALLEPVGKHVRSYYGNQGGGSLPKDTAIAVCTIEKANSLINRLLEEGRLSELGIIVIDELHMVGDQNRGYLLELMLTKLRYASGEGNTESSSGETSGTSSGKVDPAGSLQIVGMSATLPNVTAVADWLQVR
;
A
#
# COMPACT_ATOMS: atom_id res chain seq x y z
N MET A 1 -2.22 9.39 -2.49
CA MET A 1 -1.72 8.45 -3.53
C MET A 1 -2.16 7.04 -3.16
N GLY A 2 -2.38 6.16 -4.14
CA GLY A 2 -2.77 4.77 -3.94
C GLY A 2 -1.78 3.77 -4.56
N LEU A 3 -1.61 2.61 -3.92
CA LEU A 3 -0.86 1.48 -4.46
C LEU A 3 -1.82 0.31 -4.74
N LEU A 4 -1.70 -0.29 -5.92
CA LEU A 4 -2.31 -1.57 -6.27
C LEU A 4 -1.20 -2.61 -6.41
N VAL A 5 -1.19 -3.59 -5.50
CA VAL A 5 -0.19 -4.65 -5.44
C VAL A 5 -0.80 -5.94 -5.97
N LEU A 6 -0.14 -6.53 -6.95
CA LEU A 6 -0.56 -7.75 -7.63
C LEU A 6 0.56 -8.80 -7.56
N PRO A 7 0.22 -10.09 -7.53
CA PRO A 7 1.21 -11.14 -7.33
C PRO A 7 2.11 -11.39 -8.54
N TYR A 8 1.62 -11.21 -9.76
CA TYR A 8 2.33 -11.62 -10.99
C TYR A 8 2.42 -10.48 -12.00
N VAL A 9 3.54 -10.43 -12.71
CA VAL A 9 3.80 -9.44 -13.78
C VAL A 9 2.73 -9.51 -14.89
N SER A 10 2.30 -10.71 -15.26
CA SER A 10 1.25 -10.91 -16.27
C SER A 10 -0.06 -10.26 -15.83
N ILE A 11 -0.46 -10.45 -14.58
CA ILE A 11 -1.65 -9.83 -14.00
C ILE A 11 -1.45 -8.32 -13.87
N CYS A 12 -0.25 -7.84 -13.50
CA CYS A 12 0.03 -6.41 -13.55
C CYS A 12 -0.15 -5.83 -14.95
N ALA A 13 0.37 -6.49 -15.99
CA ALA A 13 0.25 -6.04 -17.36
C ALA A 13 -1.21 -6.07 -17.85
N GLU A 14 -1.95 -7.13 -17.52
CA GLU A 14 -3.38 -7.23 -17.82
C GLU A 14 -4.18 -6.18 -17.07
N LYS A 15 -4.03 -6.03 -15.75
CA LYS A 15 -4.72 -5.03 -14.95
C LYS A 15 -4.33 -3.62 -15.32
N VAL A 16 -3.10 -3.39 -15.75
CA VAL A 16 -2.71 -2.11 -16.34
C VAL A 16 -3.41 -1.92 -17.66
N ASN A 17 -3.45 -2.90 -18.56
CA ASN A 17 -4.19 -2.73 -19.81
C ASN A 17 -5.69 -2.56 -19.58
N VAL A 18 -6.31 -3.31 -18.66
CA VAL A 18 -7.73 -3.19 -18.29
C VAL A 18 -7.98 -1.89 -17.56
N MET A 19 -7.08 -1.47 -16.65
CA MET A 19 -7.24 -0.21 -15.96
C MET A 19 -6.99 0.93 -16.93
N PHE A 20 -5.99 0.88 -17.81
CA PHE A 20 -5.82 1.81 -18.93
C PHE A 20 -7.00 1.75 -19.89
N GLU A 21 -7.62 0.61 -20.16
CA GLU A 21 -8.79 0.51 -21.03
C GLU A 21 -10.02 1.11 -20.32
N LEU A 22 -10.20 0.91 -19.02
CA LEU A 22 -11.22 1.58 -18.20
C LEU A 22 -10.91 3.06 -17.89
N VAL A 23 -9.63 3.44 -17.90
CA VAL A 23 -9.10 4.79 -17.62
C VAL A 23 -9.06 5.63 -18.89
N GLN A 24 -8.80 5.02 -20.05
CA GLN A 24 -8.83 5.59 -21.40
C GLN A 24 -10.21 5.50 -22.05
N ALA A 25 -11.07 4.54 -21.67
CA ALA A 25 -12.48 4.53 -22.04
C ALA A 25 -13.30 5.58 -21.24
N GLU A 26 -12.83 6.82 -21.25
CA GLU A 26 -13.61 8.06 -21.11
C GLU A 26 -13.61 8.82 -19.78
N HIS A 27 -13.13 8.30 -18.64
CA HIS A 27 -13.38 9.02 -17.37
C HIS A 27 -12.17 9.36 -16.50
N LEU A 28 -11.28 8.44 -16.14
CA LEU A 28 -10.33 8.74 -15.06
C LEU A 28 -9.09 9.52 -15.51
N GLU A 29 -8.52 9.28 -16.71
CA GLU A 29 -7.39 10.08 -17.19
C GLU A 29 -7.83 11.50 -17.52
N ALA A 30 -9.01 11.68 -18.12
CA ALA A 30 -9.64 12.98 -18.35
C ALA A 30 -10.04 13.71 -17.05
N LEU A 31 -10.30 12.98 -15.95
CA LEU A 31 -10.50 13.56 -14.62
C LEU A 31 -9.19 13.89 -13.90
N LEU A 32 -8.11 13.14 -14.16
CA LEU A 32 -6.82 13.32 -13.52
C LEU A 32 -5.89 14.29 -14.28
N GLU A 33 -6.04 14.43 -15.60
CA GLU A 33 -5.30 15.36 -16.46
C GLU A 33 -5.47 16.83 -15.99
N PRO A 34 -6.69 17.33 -15.68
CA PRO A 34 -6.86 18.67 -15.12
C PRO A 34 -6.17 18.88 -13.78
N VAL A 35 -5.93 17.79 -13.03
CA VAL A 35 -5.28 17.79 -11.71
C VAL A 35 -3.78 17.44 -11.82
N GLY A 36 -3.28 17.17 -13.03
CA GLY A 36 -1.90 16.78 -13.29
C GLY A 36 -1.50 15.50 -12.56
N LYS A 37 -2.39 14.52 -12.49
CA LYS A 37 -2.15 13.24 -11.81
C LYS A 37 -2.14 12.06 -12.79
N HIS A 38 -1.35 11.03 -12.49
CA HIS A 38 -1.13 9.92 -13.42
C HIS A 38 -1.23 8.54 -12.77
N VAL A 39 -1.66 7.55 -13.56
CA VAL A 39 -1.53 6.13 -13.23
C VAL A 39 -0.19 5.63 -13.79
N ARG A 40 0.60 4.92 -12.97
CA ARG A 40 1.95 4.46 -13.35
C ARG A 40 2.14 2.98 -13.05
N SER A 41 2.99 2.35 -13.87
CA SER A 41 3.28 0.91 -13.84
C SER A 41 4.66 0.61 -13.26
N TYR A 42 4.73 -0.30 -12.30
CA TYR A 42 5.94 -0.67 -11.55
C TYR A 42 6.03 -2.21 -11.42
N TYR A 43 6.34 -2.90 -12.51
CA TYR A 43 6.48 -4.36 -12.54
C TYR A 43 7.54 -4.79 -13.55
N GLY A 44 8.24 -5.89 -13.27
CA GLY A 44 9.37 -6.33 -14.10
C GLY A 44 10.40 -5.21 -14.27
N ASN A 45 10.71 -4.86 -15.52
CA ASN A 45 11.63 -3.76 -15.85
C ASN A 45 10.94 -2.39 -15.97
N GLN A 46 9.62 -2.31 -15.76
CA GLN A 46 8.86 -1.06 -15.79
C GLN A 46 8.89 -0.36 -14.44
N GLY A 47 8.85 0.98 -14.48
CA GLY A 47 8.83 1.84 -13.30
C GLY A 47 10.23 2.08 -12.72
N GLY A 48 10.48 3.34 -12.36
CA GLY A 48 11.72 3.76 -11.70
C GLY A 48 11.79 3.32 -10.24
N GLY A 49 12.90 3.64 -9.58
CA GLY A 49 13.08 3.35 -8.16
C GLY A 49 12.31 4.29 -7.22
N SER A 50 11.61 5.30 -7.73
CA SER A 50 10.87 6.29 -6.94
C SER A 50 9.44 6.46 -7.42
N LEU A 51 8.64 7.03 -6.53
CA LEU A 51 7.24 7.38 -6.76
C LEU A 51 7.11 8.91 -6.88
N PRO A 52 6.97 9.44 -8.10
CA PRO A 52 6.74 10.87 -8.33
C PRO A 52 5.48 11.37 -7.62
N LYS A 53 5.49 12.62 -7.16
CA LYS A 53 4.36 13.25 -6.43
C LYS A 53 3.10 13.42 -7.28
N ASP A 54 3.22 13.41 -8.61
CA ASP A 54 2.10 13.44 -9.54
C ASP A 54 1.44 12.05 -9.74
N THR A 55 1.94 11.01 -9.08
CA THR A 55 1.34 9.68 -9.16
C THR A 55 0.05 9.64 -8.34
N ALA A 56 -1.08 9.39 -9.00
CA ALA A 56 -2.35 9.08 -8.33
C ALA A 56 -2.36 7.62 -7.88
N ILE A 57 -2.08 6.69 -8.81
CA ILE A 57 -2.15 5.25 -8.60
C ILE A 57 -0.89 4.61 -9.15
N ALA A 58 -0.26 3.74 -8.37
CA ALA A 58 0.86 2.91 -8.80
C ALA A 58 0.46 1.43 -8.81
N VAL A 59 0.57 0.79 -9.97
CA VAL A 59 0.31 -0.64 -10.15
C VAL A 59 1.63 -1.39 -10.09
N CYS A 60 1.78 -2.28 -9.12
CA CYS A 60 3.07 -2.88 -8.81
C CYS A 60 3.00 -4.36 -8.51
N THR A 61 4.09 -5.08 -8.78
CA THR A 61 4.29 -6.40 -8.15
C THR A 61 4.68 -6.24 -6.69
N ILE A 62 4.55 -7.32 -5.91
CA ILE A 62 4.94 -7.38 -4.49
C ILE A 62 6.37 -6.85 -4.27
N GLU A 63 7.34 -7.25 -5.10
CA GLU A 63 8.74 -6.83 -4.99
C GLU A 63 8.89 -5.32 -5.17
N LYS A 64 8.27 -4.78 -6.22
CA LYS A 64 8.35 -3.36 -6.56
C LYS A 64 7.62 -2.51 -5.53
N ALA A 65 6.46 -2.95 -5.06
CA ALA A 65 5.73 -2.30 -3.97
C ALA A 65 6.59 -2.20 -2.71
N ASN A 66 7.24 -3.30 -2.32
CA ASN A 66 8.13 -3.34 -1.17
C ASN A 66 9.29 -2.34 -1.29
N SER A 67 9.93 -2.25 -2.47
CA SER A 67 10.99 -1.27 -2.76
C SER A 67 10.48 0.17 -2.72
N LEU A 68 9.30 0.45 -3.30
CA LEU A 68 8.72 1.80 -3.29
C LEU A 68 8.37 2.24 -1.87
N ILE A 69 7.82 1.34 -1.04
CA ILE A 69 7.52 1.63 0.37
C ILE A 69 8.79 1.91 1.16
N ASN A 70 9.87 1.15 0.96
CA ASN A 70 11.17 1.45 1.59
C ASN A 70 11.62 2.86 1.25
N ARG A 71 11.53 3.25 -0.01
CA ARG A 71 11.92 4.60 -0.42
C ARG A 71 11.02 5.68 0.14
N LEU A 72 9.71 5.46 0.20
CA LEU A 72 8.78 6.40 0.85
C LEU A 72 9.08 6.57 2.34
N LEU A 73 9.47 5.49 3.03
CA LEU A 73 9.93 5.54 4.42
C LEU A 73 11.23 6.32 4.56
N GLU A 74 12.24 6.02 3.73
CA GLU A 74 13.54 6.72 3.71
C GLU A 74 13.39 8.22 3.43
N GLU A 75 12.46 8.58 2.54
CA GLU A 75 12.17 9.98 2.18
C GLU A 75 11.22 10.68 3.18
N GLY A 76 10.68 9.98 4.18
CA GLY A 76 9.69 10.53 5.12
C GLY A 76 8.35 10.89 4.49
N ARG A 77 8.01 10.26 3.36
CA ARG A 77 6.83 10.54 2.51
C ARG A 77 5.75 9.48 2.60
N LEU A 78 5.84 8.55 3.55
CA LEU A 78 4.82 7.51 3.70
C LEU A 78 3.42 8.08 3.95
N SER A 79 3.32 9.25 4.60
CA SER A 79 2.06 9.97 4.82
C SER A 79 1.33 10.40 3.52
N GLU A 80 2.01 10.42 2.37
CA GLU A 80 1.38 10.67 1.07
C GLU A 80 0.57 9.45 0.56
N LEU A 81 0.85 8.26 1.08
CA LEU A 81 0.16 7.01 0.76
C LEU A 81 -1.14 6.92 1.58
N GLY A 82 -2.28 7.05 0.90
CA GLY A 82 -3.60 7.00 1.54
C GLY A 82 -4.24 5.61 1.52
N ILE A 83 -3.93 4.81 0.50
CA ILE A 83 -4.50 3.47 0.34
C ILE A 83 -3.52 2.51 -0.30
N ILE A 84 -3.52 1.28 0.18
CA ILE A 84 -2.89 0.13 -0.48
C ILE A 84 -3.92 -0.98 -0.68
N VAL A 85 -4.05 -1.43 -1.91
CA VAL A 85 -4.89 -2.57 -2.29
C VAL A 85 -3.97 -3.73 -2.63
N ILE A 86 -4.19 -4.88 -2.01
CA ILE A 86 -3.40 -6.09 -2.19
C ILE A 86 -4.32 -7.15 -2.76
N ASP A 87 -4.07 -7.53 -4.00
CA ASP A 87 -4.74 -8.67 -4.62
C ASP A 87 -4.01 -9.97 -4.25
N GLU A 88 -4.76 -11.06 -4.22
CA GLU A 88 -4.28 -12.38 -3.82
C GLU A 88 -3.51 -12.41 -2.50
N LEU A 89 -4.06 -11.78 -1.45
CA LEU A 89 -3.46 -11.73 -0.11
C LEU A 89 -3.14 -13.12 0.45
N HIS A 90 -3.82 -14.18 0.00
CA HIS A 90 -3.46 -15.56 0.37
C HIS A 90 -2.01 -15.93 0.01
N MET A 91 -1.36 -15.21 -0.89
CA MET A 91 0.06 -15.36 -1.17
C MET A 91 0.96 -15.08 0.03
N VAL A 92 0.47 -14.48 1.11
CA VAL A 92 1.23 -14.37 2.37
C VAL A 92 1.69 -15.74 2.89
N GLY A 93 0.93 -16.81 2.61
CA GLY A 93 1.30 -18.18 2.96
C GLY A 93 2.25 -18.87 1.96
N ASP A 94 2.64 -18.20 0.87
CA ASP A 94 3.55 -18.77 -0.13
C ASP A 94 4.99 -18.88 0.42
N GLN A 95 5.59 -20.06 0.29
CA GLN A 95 6.91 -20.34 0.87
C GLN A 95 8.05 -19.53 0.25
N ASN A 96 7.91 -19.09 -1.00
CA ASN A 96 9.00 -18.43 -1.73
C ASN A 96 8.85 -16.91 -1.72
N ARG A 97 7.62 -16.40 -1.84
CA ARG A 97 7.33 -14.97 -2.05
C ARG A 97 6.46 -14.36 -0.96
N GLY A 98 5.78 -15.17 -0.14
CA GLY A 98 4.89 -14.69 0.91
C GLY A 98 5.60 -13.82 1.94
N TYR A 99 6.87 -14.13 2.24
CA TYR A 99 7.67 -13.34 3.17
C TYR A 99 7.82 -11.87 2.76
N LEU A 100 7.83 -11.55 1.45
CA LEU A 100 7.92 -10.17 0.98
C LEU A 100 6.61 -9.41 1.26
N LEU A 101 5.48 -10.08 1.10
CA LEU A 101 4.18 -9.51 1.39
C LEU A 101 4.02 -9.28 2.89
N GLU A 102 4.43 -10.24 3.71
CA GLU A 102 4.46 -10.13 5.17
C GLU A 102 5.36 -8.98 5.63
N LEU A 103 6.58 -8.89 5.10
CA LEU A 103 7.53 -7.83 5.40
C LEU A 103 6.98 -6.45 5.01
N MET A 104 6.37 -6.33 3.83
CA MET A 104 5.78 -5.10 3.35
C MET A 104 4.66 -4.62 4.27
N LEU A 105 3.71 -5.50 4.60
CA LEU A 105 2.59 -5.22 5.48
C LEU A 105 3.04 -4.86 6.91
N THR A 106 4.03 -5.56 7.44
CA THR A 106 4.61 -5.28 8.77
C THR A 106 5.19 -3.87 8.83
N LYS A 107 5.95 -3.44 7.81
CA LYS A 107 6.49 -2.07 7.74
C LYS A 107 5.39 -1.01 7.73
N LEU A 108 4.33 -1.24 6.95
CA LEU A 108 3.21 -0.30 6.84
C LEU A 108 2.47 -0.17 8.18
N ARG A 109 2.23 -1.29 8.87
CA ARG A 109 1.58 -1.31 10.19
C ARG A 109 2.41 -0.60 11.24
N TYR A 110 3.70 -0.94 11.32
CA TYR A 110 4.63 -0.31 12.25
C TYR A 110 4.69 1.21 12.05
N ALA A 111 4.82 1.65 10.79
CA ALA A 111 4.91 3.06 10.45
C ALA A 111 3.59 3.84 10.60
N SER A 112 2.44 3.16 10.58
CA SER A 112 1.12 3.78 10.75
C SER A 112 0.72 4.05 12.22
N GLY A 113 1.59 3.75 13.20
CA GLY A 113 1.36 4.17 14.59
C GLY A 113 1.73 3.18 15.69
N GLU A 114 2.31 2.01 15.37
CA GLU A 114 2.63 0.98 16.38
C GLU A 114 4.11 0.95 16.80
N GLY A 115 4.96 1.82 16.24
CA GLY A 115 6.35 1.96 16.67
C GLY A 115 6.57 2.64 18.03
N ASN A 116 5.51 3.00 18.76
CA ASN A 116 5.58 3.70 20.03
C ASN A 116 4.78 2.99 21.14
N THR A 117 4.97 1.68 21.33
CA THR A 117 4.77 1.07 22.66
C THR A 117 5.90 1.49 23.58
N GLU A 118 5.91 2.76 24.00
CA GLU A 118 6.47 3.07 25.29
C GLU A 118 5.60 2.38 26.33
N SER A 119 6.21 1.46 27.06
CA SER A 119 5.66 0.92 28.29
C SER A 119 5.55 2.08 29.31
N SER A 120 4.48 2.87 29.24
CA SER A 120 4.17 3.86 30.27
C SER A 120 3.35 3.20 31.37
N SER A 121 4.05 2.45 32.21
CA SER A 121 3.61 2.21 33.57
C SER A 121 3.64 3.55 34.33
N GLY A 122 2.47 4.02 34.76
CA GLY A 122 2.34 4.94 35.90
C GLY A 122 2.56 6.43 35.62
N GLU A 123 1.45 7.17 35.65
CA GLU A 123 1.30 8.54 36.16
C GLU A 123 2.27 9.64 35.66
N THR A 124 1.77 10.59 34.87
CA THR A 124 1.55 11.99 35.31
C THR A 124 1.17 12.91 34.15
N SER A 125 0.30 13.86 34.48
CA SER A 125 -0.23 14.94 33.67
C SER A 125 0.83 15.71 32.86
N GLY A 126 0.62 15.82 31.54
CA GLY A 126 1.45 16.65 30.68
C GLY A 126 0.87 16.72 29.27
N THR A 127 0.47 17.92 28.88
CA THR A 127 -0.15 18.26 27.59
C THR A 127 0.76 17.94 26.40
N SER A 128 0.40 16.94 25.60
CA SER A 128 0.52 17.02 24.15
C SER A 128 -0.66 16.27 23.55
N SER A 129 -1.68 17.05 23.19
CA SER A 129 -2.68 16.65 22.21
C SER A 129 -1.97 16.44 20.88
N GLY A 130 -1.21 15.35 20.75
CA GLY A 130 -0.94 14.72 19.48
C GLY A 130 -2.27 14.13 19.01
N LYS A 131 -3.17 14.99 18.54
CA LYS A 131 -4.23 14.56 17.63
C LYS A 131 -3.49 13.84 16.51
N VAL A 132 -3.48 12.52 16.53
CA VAL A 132 -3.27 11.76 15.31
C VAL A 132 -4.44 12.19 14.45
N ASP A 133 -4.17 13.07 13.47
CA ASP A 133 -5.20 13.55 12.58
C ASP A 133 -5.90 12.33 11.97
N PRO A 134 -7.23 12.18 12.11
CA PRO A 134 -7.97 11.07 11.52
C PRO A 134 -7.94 11.09 9.98
N ALA A 135 -7.31 12.10 9.37
CA ALA A 135 -7.08 12.25 7.94
C ALA A 135 -5.82 11.52 7.42
N GLY A 136 -5.01 10.89 8.31
CA GLY A 136 -3.71 10.32 7.94
C GLY A 136 -3.55 8.80 8.12
N SER A 137 -4.61 8.05 8.40
CA SER A 137 -4.51 6.59 8.54
C SER A 137 -4.44 5.93 7.15
N LEU A 138 -3.37 5.18 6.88
CA LEU A 138 -3.26 4.35 5.70
C LEU A 138 -4.39 3.32 5.66
N GLN A 139 -5.21 3.33 4.61
CA GLN A 139 -6.21 2.28 4.38
C GLN A 139 -5.55 1.06 3.71
N ILE A 140 -5.73 -0.12 4.29
CA ILE A 140 -5.26 -1.39 3.72
C ILE A 140 -6.49 -2.19 3.28
N VAL A 141 -6.55 -2.55 2.00
CA VAL A 141 -7.61 -3.38 1.41
C VAL A 141 -6.98 -4.67 0.90
N GLY A 142 -7.30 -5.80 1.53
CA GLY A 142 -6.85 -7.13 1.09
C GLY A 142 -7.95 -7.88 0.37
N MET A 143 -7.66 -8.36 -0.85
CA MET A 143 -8.53 -9.25 -1.62
C MET A 143 -7.85 -10.61 -1.72
N SER A 144 -8.61 -11.70 -1.59
CA SER A 144 -8.03 -13.04 -1.52
C SER A 144 -9.05 -14.11 -1.90
N ALA A 145 -8.56 -15.23 -2.45
CA ALA A 145 -9.23 -16.52 -2.35
C ALA A 145 -9.47 -16.94 -0.88
N THR A 146 -10.25 -17.99 -0.68
CA THR A 146 -10.61 -18.50 0.65
C THR A 146 -9.38 -18.79 1.52
N LEU A 147 -9.26 -18.05 2.62
CA LEU A 147 -8.19 -18.20 3.61
C LEU A 147 -8.73 -18.89 4.86
N PRO A 148 -8.25 -20.09 5.24
CA PRO A 148 -8.74 -20.79 6.42
C PRO A 148 -8.42 -20.04 7.73
N ASN A 149 -7.39 -19.20 7.71
CA ASN A 149 -6.91 -18.39 8.83
C ASN A 149 -7.16 -16.88 8.60
N VAL A 150 -8.20 -16.51 7.83
CA VAL A 150 -8.48 -15.10 7.50
C VAL A 150 -8.64 -14.20 8.72
N THR A 151 -9.24 -14.71 9.81
CA THR A 151 -9.38 -13.97 11.07
C THR A 151 -8.02 -13.63 11.66
N ALA A 152 -7.07 -14.56 11.68
CA ALA A 152 -5.72 -14.31 12.19
C ALA A 152 -4.97 -13.27 11.34
N VAL A 153 -5.15 -13.30 10.02
CA VAL A 153 -4.58 -12.28 9.11
C VAL A 153 -5.23 -10.92 9.35
N ALA A 154 -6.55 -10.87 9.52
CA ALA A 154 -7.28 -9.64 9.81
C ALA A 154 -6.87 -9.03 11.16
N ASP A 155 -6.75 -9.86 12.20
CA ASP A 155 -6.30 -9.46 13.54
C ASP A 155 -4.87 -8.93 13.51
N TRP A 156 -3.97 -9.60 12.80
CA TRP A 156 -2.58 -9.15 12.61
C TRP A 156 -2.50 -7.79 11.90
N LEU A 157 -3.32 -7.60 10.86
CA LEU A 157 -3.43 -6.33 10.14
C LEU A 157 -4.31 -5.29 10.88
N GLN A 158 -4.95 -5.67 11.99
CA GLN A 158 -6.05 -4.93 12.66
C GLN A 158 -7.01 -4.26 11.66
N VAL A 159 -7.32 -4.96 10.58
CA VAL A 159 -8.31 -4.51 9.61
C VAL A 159 -9.67 -5.01 10.06
N ARG A 160 -10.67 -4.13 9.97
CA ARG A 160 -12.07 -4.43 10.29
C ARG A 160 -12.87 -4.71 9.03
#